data_AF-A0A8T5SRZ7-F1
#
_entry.id   AF-A0A8T5SRZ7-F1
#
_cell.length_a   1.000
_cell.length_b   1.000
_cell.length_c   1.000
_cell.angle_alpha   90.00
_cell.angle_beta   90.00
_cell.angle_gamma   90.00
#
_symmetry.space_group_name_H-M   'P 1'
#
loop_
_entity.id
_entity.type
_entity.pdbx_description
1 polymer ?
#
loop_
_entity_poly.entity_id
_entity_poly.type
_entity_poly.pdbx_seq_one_letter_code
_entity_poly.pdbx_strand_id
1 'polypeptide(L)'
;MKIKTLEYNGKKKAVLGIDIGMVTNATVVVLLENESLKQKRIHFLKVPELKKKKFFLMQRKCILQKKITNTLPLKRKPLLKELKNVYRKISKNTKVLCHKISKLIADIALNYLTLGYEVHIAIGKLSGIRARAMKGNYKGTKYRGRVHSFPFYQITENIKYKCNIAGVDEKNICNISESWTSKTCHKCDSINTIRLSQASFRCLNCNCEYNADVNGAINIALRYIKRQFVKESNRIKMIYLFSNKKSAGLSNPFWTLLNPQGKGSSPPCNESTGANLAHLKVEDARKV
;
A
#
# COMPACT_ATOMS: atom_id res chain seq x y z
N MET A 1 5.70 -14.54 15.92
CA MET A 1 4.87 -13.75 16.86
C MET A 1 3.40 -14.09 16.61
N LYS A 2 2.77 -14.90 17.47
CA LYS A 2 1.33 -15.21 17.35
C LYS A 2 0.57 -13.95 17.76
N ILE A 3 -0.04 -13.27 16.79
CA ILE A 3 -0.95 -12.14 17.04
C ILE A 3 -2.17 -12.78 17.70
N LYS A 4 -2.39 -12.53 19.00
CA LYS A 4 -3.62 -12.95 19.70
C LYS A 4 -4.80 -12.34 18.95
N THR A 5 -5.80 -13.18 18.71
CA THR A 5 -7.10 -12.87 18.09
C THR A 5 -7.62 -11.52 18.57
N LEU A 6 -7.95 -10.64 17.63
CA LEU A 6 -8.32 -9.24 17.85
C LEU A 6 -9.84 -9.15 18.11
N GLU A 7 -10.36 -10.02 18.98
CA GLU A 7 -11.77 -10.01 19.30
C GLU A 7 -12.06 -8.86 20.26
N TYR A 8 -12.65 -7.79 19.72
CA TYR A 8 -13.42 -6.82 20.49
C TYR A 8 -14.39 -6.11 19.52
N ASN A 9 -15.68 -6.06 19.91
CA ASN A 9 -16.91 -5.65 19.18
C ASN A 9 -17.72 -6.70 18.39
N GLY A 10 -17.37 -7.99 18.39
CA GLY A 10 -18.19 -9.05 17.78
C GLY A 10 -18.29 -9.04 16.24
N LYS A 11 -17.77 -8.02 15.56
CA LYS A 11 -17.61 -7.99 14.09
C LYS A 11 -16.21 -8.46 13.70
N LYS A 12 -16.14 -9.32 12.69
CA LYS A 12 -14.87 -9.77 12.10
C LYS A 12 -14.17 -8.58 11.43
N LYS A 13 -12.86 -8.43 11.59
CA LYS A 13 -12.11 -7.32 10.96
C LYS A 13 -11.50 -7.74 9.63
N ALA A 14 -11.46 -6.80 8.69
CA ALA A 14 -10.74 -6.93 7.43
C ALA A 14 -9.76 -5.77 7.27
N VAL A 15 -8.46 -6.07 7.15
CA VAL A 15 -7.41 -5.06 7.00
C VAL A 15 -6.86 -5.08 5.57
N LEU A 16 -7.08 -4.00 4.84
CA LEU A 16 -6.59 -3.80 3.47
C LEU A 16 -5.24 -3.08 3.50
N GLY A 17 -4.15 -3.80 3.22
CA GLY A 17 -2.84 -3.23 2.95
C GLY A 17 -2.71 -2.85 1.48
N ILE A 18 -2.46 -1.57 1.21
CA ILE A 18 -2.38 -1.03 -0.15
C ILE A 18 -0.96 -0.53 -0.42
N ASP A 19 -0.25 -1.21 -1.32
CA ASP A 19 1.03 -0.75 -1.86
C ASP A 19 0.82 -0.08 -3.22
N ILE A 20 1.12 1.22 -3.31
CA ILE A 20 0.91 2.01 -4.52
C ILE A 20 2.25 2.17 -5.25
N GLY A 21 2.49 1.31 -6.23
CA GLY A 21 3.72 1.34 -7.02
C GLY A 21 3.82 2.56 -7.94
N MET A 22 5.04 3.08 -8.12
CA MET A 22 5.36 4.15 -9.08
C MET A 22 4.97 3.82 -10.54
N VAL A 23 4.74 2.54 -10.86
CA VAL A 23 4.39 2.04 -12.19
C VAL A 23 2.91 1.66 -12.24
N THR A 24 2.03 2.64 -12.02
CA THR A 24 0.59 2.62 -12.40
C THR A 24 -0.21 1.38 -11.98
N ASN A 25 0.22 0.70 -10.92
CA ASN A 25 -0.38 -0.49 -10.37
C ASN A 25 -0.54 -0.26 -8.87
N ALA A 26 -1.66 -0.69 -8.31
CA ALA A 26 -1.81 -0.81 -6.86
C ALA A 26 -1.94 -2.29 -6.53
N THR A 27 -1.24 -2.73 -5.49
CA THR A 27 -1.39 -4.07 -4.95
C THR A 27 -2.15 -3.94 -3.65
N VAL A 28 -3.33 -4.57 -3.59
CA VAL A 28 -4.16 -4.61 -2.38
C VAL A 28 -4.08 -6.02 -1.83
N VAL A 29 -3.73 -6.13 -0.56
CA VAL A 29 -3.82 -7.40 0.19
C VAL A 29 -4.82 -7.22 1.31
N VAL A 30 -5.79 -8.12 1.37
CA VAL A 30 -6.79 -8.17 2.44
C VAL A 30 -6.35 -9.25 3.43
N LEU A 31 -6.12 -8.85 4.67
CA LEU A 31 -5.94 -9.76 5.80
C LEU A 31 -7.27 -9.86 6.54
N LEU A 32 -7.85 -11.06 6.57
CA LEU A 32 -9.09 -11.32 7.28
C LEU A 32 -8.80 -11.84 8.68
N GLU A 33 -9.51 -11.28 9.65
CA GLU A 33 -9.52 -11.79 11.01
C GLU A 33 -10.34 -13.07 11.09
N ASN A 34 -9.60 -14.18 11.10
CA ASN A 34 -10.05 -15.50 11.49
C ASN A 34 -9.11 -15.91 12.65
N GLU A 35 -9.41 -16.94 13.43
CA GLU A 35 -8.60 -17.41 14.59
C GLU A 35 -7.07 -17.58 14.33
N SER A 36 -6.61 -17.51 13.08
CA SER A 36 -5.20 -17.56 12.71
C SER A 36 -4.69 -16.49 11.71
N LEU A 37 -5.48 -15.47 11.31
CA LEU A 37 -5.11 -14.51 10.24
C LEU A 37 -4.58 -15.19 8.94
N LYS A 38 -5.01 -16.43 8.68
CA LYS A 38 -4.42 -17.29 7.63
C LYS A 38 -4.87 -16.92 6.23
N GLN A 39 -6.06 -16.35 6.06
CA GLN A 39 -6.61 -16.08 4.73
C GLN A 39 -6.21 -14.70 4.22
N LYS A 40 -5.43 -14.69 3.14
CA LYS A 40 -4.99 -13.50 2.43
C LYS A 40 -5.69 -13.46 1.07
N ARG A 41 -6.37 -12.36 0.74
CA ARG A 41 -6.82 -12.12 -0.65
C ARG A 41 -5.93 -11.07 -1.29
N ILE A 42 -5.50 -11.33 -2.53
CA ILE A 42 -4.56 -10.47 -3.25
C ILE A 42 -5.24 -9.92 -4.49
N HIS A 43 -5.23 -8.60 -4.65
CA HIS A 43 -5.76 -7.91 -5.82
C HIS A 43 -4.67 -7.07 -6.47
N PHE A 44 -4.34 -7.38 -7.72
CA PHE A 44 -3.46 -6.56 -8.54
C PHE A 44 -4.30 -5.61 -9.41
N LEU A 45 -4.33 -4.35 -9.04
CA LEU A 45 -5.09 -3.33 -9.74
C LEU A 45 -4.24 -2.70 -10.83
N LYS A 46 -4.57 -2.97 -12.09
CA LYS A 46 -3.87 -2.48 -13.27
C LYS A 46 -4.85 -1.84 -14.23
N VAL A 47 -4.44 -0.75 -14.87
CA VAL A 47 -5.20 -0.10 -15.96
C VAL A 47 -4.28 0.04 -17.19
N PRO A 48 -4.09 -1.05 -17.95
CA PRO A 48 -3.05 -1.12 -18.98
C PRO A 48 -3.24 -0.11 -20.11
N GLU A 49 -4.48 0.25 -20.45
CA GLU A 49 -4.80 1.20 -21.51
C GLU A 49 -4.27 2.59 -21.17
N LEU A 50 -4.47 3.05 -19.92
CA LEU A 50 -3.98 4.34 -19.45
C LEU A 50 -2.46 4.34 -19.26
N LYS A 51 -1.87 3.18 -18.94
CA LYS A 51 -0.41 3.00 -18.87
C LYS A 51 0.22 3.13 -20.25
N LYS A 52 -0.33 2.44 -21.25
CA LYS A 52 0.08 2.53 -22.67
C LYS A 52 -0.06 3.96 -23.19
N LYS A 53 -1.19 4.62 -22.90
CA LYS A 53 -1.40 6.04 -23.24
C LYS A 53 -0.39 6.97 -22.57
N LYS A 54 -0.11 6.78 -21.27
CA LYS A 54 0.92 7.56 -20.55
C LYS A 54 2.30 7.40 -21.18
N PHE A 55 2.66 6.18 -21.57
CA PHE A 55 3.93 5.90 -22.24
C PHE A 55 4.09 6.70 -23.54
N PHE A 56 3.10 6.66 -24.44
CA PHE A 56 3.15 7.43 -25.68
C PHE A 56 3.20 8.95 -25.44
N LEU A 57 2.43 9.46 -24.47
CA LEU A 57 2.47 10.88 -24.11
C LEU A 57 3.84 11.30 -23.55
N MET A 58 4.49 10.43 -22.76
CA MET A 58 5.83 10.67 -22.25
C MET A 58 6.88 10.69 -23.37
N GLN A 59 6.79 9.77 -24.33
CA GLN A 59 7.67 9.79 -25.50
C GLN A 59 7.49 11.08 -26.32
N ARG A 60 6.24 11.45 -26.63
CA ARG A 60 5.95 12.68 -27.38
C ARG A 60 6.45 13.92 -26.65
N LYS A 61 6.31 13.98 -25.32
CA LYS A 61 6.90 15.03 -24.49
C LYS A 61 8.41 15.11 -24.70
N CYS A 62 9.14 14.00 -24.60
CA CYS A 62 10.60 13.99 -24.79
C CYS A 62 11.00 14.46 -26.20
N ILE A 63 10.30 14.00 -27.24
CA ILE A 63 10.54 14.41 -28.63
C ILE A 63 10.34 15.92 -28.79
N LEU A 64 9.23 16.47 -28.29
CA LEU A 64 8.95 17.91 -28.37
C LEU A 64 9.98 18.74 -27.60
N GLN A 65 10.39 18.30 -26.41
CA GLN A 65 11.44 18.98 -25.65
C GLN A 65 12.75 19.04 -26.43
N LYS A 66 13.17 17.93 -27.06
CA LYS A 66 14.38 17.91 -27.91
C LYS A 66 14.26 18.84 -29.12
N LYS A 67 13.11 18.83 -29.81
CA LYS A 67 12.84 19.75 -30.94
C LYS A 67 12.93 21.21 -30.51
N ILE A 68 12.32 21.56 -29.38
CA ILE A 68 12.34 22.93 -28.84
C ILE A 68 13.77 23.39 -28.55
N THR A 69 14.58 22.54 -27.90
CA THR A 69 15.99 22.86 -27.60
C THR A 69 16.77 23.19 -28.88
N ASN A 70 16.53 22.44 -29.97
CA ASN A 70 17.23 22.61 -31.25
C ASN A 70 16.61 23.67 -32.18
N THR A 71 15.49 24.28 -31.81
CA THR A 71 14.80 25.29 -32.63
C THR A 71 15.16 26.70 -32.17
N LEU A 72 15.35 27.63 -33.11
CA LEU A 72 15.55 29.06 -32.82
C LEU A 72 14.40 29.64 -31.99
N PRO A 73 14.66 30.53 -31.01
CA PRO A 73 13.65 31.06 -30.09
C PRO A 73 12.36 31.56 -30.75
N LEU A 74 12.50 32.34 -31.83
CA LEU A 74 11.40 32.94 -32.59
C LEU A 74 10.43 31.90 -33.19
N LYS A 75 10.92 30.69 -33.51
CA LYS A 75 10.13 29.60 -34.12
C LYS A 75 9.58 28.59 -33.10
N ARG A 76 9.80 28.78 -31.78
CA ARG A 76 9.37 27.83 -30.74
C ARG A 76 7.89 27.91 -30.37
N LYS A 77 7.21 29.03 -30.63
CA LYS A 77 5.82 29.29 -30.22
C LYS A 77 4.84 28.13 -30.52
N PRO A 78 4.78 27.56 -31.74
CA PRO A 78 3.90 26.42 -32.02
C PRO A 78 4.27 25.15 -31.23
N LEU A 79 5.57 24.85 -31.10
CA LEU A 79 6.06 23.69 -30.36
C LEU A 79 5.73 23.79 -28.86
N LEU A 80 5.82 24.98 -28.27
CA LEU A 80 5.46 25.22 -26.88
C LEU A 80 3.95 25.04 -26.65
N LYS A 81 3.11 25.50 -27.59
CA LYS A 81 1.66 25.27 -27.56
C LYS A 81 1.34 23.77 -27.60
N GLU A 82 2.03 23.03 -28.46
CA GLU A 82 1.87 21.57 -28.54
C GLU A 82 2.35 20.87 -27.25
N LEU A 83 3.51 21.26 -26.72
CA LEU A 83 4.05 20.73 -25.48
C LEU A 83 3.06 20.96 -24.32
N LYS A 84 2.47 22.16 -24.20
CA LYS A 84 1.44 22.49 -23.21
C LYS A 84 0.22 21.56 -23.35
N ASN A 85 -0.21 21.26 -24.57
CA ASN A 85 -1.27 20.29 -24.83
C ASN A 85 -0.91 18.87 -24.39
N VAL A 86 0.34 18.43 -24.62
CA VAL A 86 0.82 17.12 -24.13
C VAL A 86 0.80 17.07 -22.59
N TYR A 87 1.26 18.12 -21.91
CA TYR A 87 1.18 18.22 -20.45
C TYR A 87 -0.27 18.13 -19.93
N ARG A 88 -1.21 18.83 -20.57
CA ARG A 88 -2.64 18.75 -20.24
C ARG A 88 -3.18 17.31 -20.40
N LYS A 89 -2.82 16.63 -21.50
CA LYS A 89 -3.21 15.23 -21.73
C LYS A 89 -2.62 14.28 -20.67
N ILE A 90 -1.36 14.47 -20.28
CA ILE A 90 -0.71 13.69 -19.21
C ILE A 90 -1.43 13.90 -17.88
N SER A 91 -1.74 15.15 -17.52
CA SER A 91 -2.47 15.48 -16.30
C SER A 91 -3.86 14.82 -16.28
N LYS A 92 -4.65 14.98 -17.36
CA LYS A 92 -5.96 14.33 -17.49
C LYS A 92 -5.87 12.81 -17.38
N ASN A 93 -4.92 12.18 -18.08
CA ASN A 93 -4.71 10.73 -18.03
C ASN A 93 -4.38 10.24 -16.61
N THR A 94 -3.55 11.02 -15.90
CA THR A 94 -3.14 10.73 -14.52
C THR A 94 -4.33 10.84 -13.56
N LYS A 95 -5.15 11.89 -13.68
CA LYS A 95 -6.38 12.06 -12.89
C LYS A 95 -7.35 10.89 -13.11
N VAL A 96 -7.61 10.52 -14.37
CA VAL A 96 -8.50 9.39 -14.70
C VAL A 96 -7.97 8.09 -14.09
N LEU A 97 -6.67 7.83 -14.17
CA LEU A 97 -6.06 6.66 -13.56
C LEU A 97 -6.27 6.62 -12.04
N CYS A 98 -6.01 7.74 -11.34
CA CYS A 98 -6.23 7.83 -9.90
C CYS A 98 -7.68 7.53 -9.53
N HIS A 99 -8.65 8.07 -10.27
CA HIS A 99 -10.06 7.78 -10.02
C HIS A 99 -10.42 6.32 -10.29
N LYS A 100 -9.91 5.69 -11.37
CA LYS A 100 -10.18 4.28 -11.66
C LYS A 100 -9.64 3.36 -10.56
N ILE A 101 -8.36 3.51 -10.21
CA ILE A 101 -7.75 2.69 -9.16
C ILE A 101 -8.44 2.89 -7.82
N SER A 102 -8.72 4.14 -7.43
CA SER A 102 -9.37 4.40 -6.16
C SER A 102 -10.81 3.90 -6.10
N LYS A 103 -11.52 3.84 -7.23
CA LYS A 103 -12.85 3.23 -7.32
C LYS A 103 -12.77 1.73 -7.08
N LEU A 104 -11.86 1.04 -7.77
CA LEU A 104 -11.64 -0.41 -7.56
C LEU A 104 -11.30 -0.74 -6.11
N ILE A 105 -10.48 0.07 -5.44
CA ILE A 105 -10.16 -0.11 -4.02
C ILE A 105 -11.42 0.07 -3.16
N ALA A 106 -12.20 1.11 -3.41
CA ALA A 106 -13.44 1.36 -2.68
C ALA A 106 -14.48 0.25 -2.91
N ASP A 107 -14.54 -0.34 -4.11
CA ASP A 107 -15.42 -1.47 -4.42
C ASP A 107 -14.98 -2.73 -3.66
N ILE A 108 -13.66 -2.98 -3.57
CA ILE A 108 -13.13 -4.05 -2.70
C ILE A 108 -13.53 -3.82 -1.25
N ALA A 109 -13.36 -2.60 -0.73
CA ALA A 109 -13.73 -2.27 0.65
C ALA A 109 -15.24 -2.45 0.89
N LEU A 110 -16.09 -1.99 -0.03
CA LEU A 110 -17.54 -2.14 0.02
C LEU A 110 -17.95 -3.62 0.07
N ASN A 111 -17.32 -4.48 -0.73
CA ASN A 111 -17.60 -5.92 -0.70
C ASN A 111 -17.33 -6.55 0.67
N TYR A 112 -16.34 -6.07 1.43
CA TYR A 112 -16.10 -6.58 2.78
C TYR A 112 -17.05 -5.99 3.81
N LEU A 113 -17.44 -4.73 3.66
CA LEU A 113 -18.49 -4.13 4.47
C LEU A 113 -19.81 -4.90 4.33
N THR A 114 -20.22 -5.25 3.10
CA THR A 114 -21.46 -6.01 2.85
C THR A 114 -21.41 -7.44 3.38
N LEU A 115 -20.21 -8.03 3.45
CA LEU A 115 -19.97 -9.32 4.12
C LEU A 115 -19.95 -9.23 5.66
N GLY A 116 -20.24 -8.05 6.23
CA GLY A 116 -20.34 -7.84 7.67
C GLY A 116 -19.01 -7.58 8.38
N TYR A 117 -17.93 -7.33 7.63
CA TYR A 117 -16.63 -7.02 8.24
C TYR A 117 -16.53 -5.56 8.66
N GLU A 118 -15.85 -5.31 9.78
CA GLU A 118 -15.28 -4.00 10.07
C GLU A 118 -14.02 -3.80 9.20
N VAL A 119 -14.09 -2.84 8.27
CA VAL A 119 -13.02 -2.62 7.28
C VAL A 119 -12.03 -1.55 7.76
N HIS A 120 -10.75 -1.90 7.70
CA HIS A 120 -9.63 -1.01 7.97
C HIS A 120 -8.75 -0.90 6.73
N ILE A 121 -8.29 0.32 6.41
CA ILE A 121 -7.50 0.61 5.21
C ILE A 121 -6.15 1.18 5.60
N ALA A 122 -5.08 0.48 5.21
CA ALA A 122 -3.70 0.86 5.42
C ALA A 122 -3.06 1.23 4.08
N ILE A 123 -2.84 2.53 3.85
CA ILE A 123 -2.23 3.03 2.62
C ILE A 123 -0.73 3.21 2.82
N GLY A 124 0.08 2.56 1.99
CA GLY A 124 1.52 2.78 1.95
C GLY A 124 1.84 4.24 1.63
N LYS A 125 2.66 4.87 2.48
CA LYS A 125 3.21 6.21 2.28
C LYS A 125 4.68 6.11 1.89
N LEU A 126 4.95 6.42 0.62
CA LEU A 126 6.28 6.68 0.05
C LEU A 126 6.88 7.98 0.61
N SER A 127 7.10 8.05 1.92
CA SER A 127 7.75 9.21 2.55
C SER A 127 9.23 9.31 2.11
N GLY A 128 9.65 10.54 1.82
CA GLY A 128 11.03 10.85 1.43
C GLY A 128 11.46 10.37 0.05
N ILE A 129 10.61 9.75 -0.78
CA ILE A 129 11.06 9.25 -2.10
C ILE A 129 11.39 10.39 -3.07
N ARG A 130 10.69 11.53 -2.95
CA ARG A 130 10.99 12.76 -3.69
C ARG A 130 12.31 13.38 -3.24
N ALA A 131 12.58 13.41 -1.93
CA ALA A 131 13.87 13.85 -1.38
C ALA A 131 15.03 12.94 -1.85
N ARG A 132 14.80 11.62 -1.93
CA ARG A 132 15.75 10.66 -2.51
C ARG A 132 15.86 10.72 -4.04
N ALA A 133 15.11 11.61 -4.71
CA ALA A 133 15.09 11.80 -6.16
C ALA A 133 15.55 13.21 -6.58
N MET A 134 16.52 13.77 -5.83
CA MET A 134 17.23 15.02 -6.16
C MET A 134 18.31 14.85 -7.24
N LYS A 135 18.88 15.93 -7.78
CA LYS A 135 20.03 15.86 -8.69
C LYS A 135 21.27 15.45 -7.88
N GLY A 136 22.18 14.64 -8.43
CA GLY A 136 23.44 14.24 -7.76
C GLY A 136 23.45 12.89 -7.03
N ASN A 137 22.33 12.17 -6.99
CA ASN A 137 22.20 10.87 -6.31
C ASN A 137 22.35 9.65 -7.24
N TYR A 138 23.00 9.82 -8.39
CA TYR A 138 23.34 8.77 -9.37
C TYR A 138 22.18 7.91 -9.94
N LYS A 139 20.92 8.16 -9.56
CA LYS A 139 19.74 7.40 -10.03
C LYS A 139 19.22 7.78 -11.43
N GLY A 140 19.84 8.78 -12.06
CA GLY A 140 19.52 9.20 -13.42
C GLY A 140 18.20 9.97 -13.61
N THR A 141 18.09 10.68 -14.73
CA THR A 141 16.95 11.57 -15.04
C THR A 141 15.63 10.82 -15.21
N LYS A 142 15.67 9.58 -15.72
CA LYS A 142 14.47 8.73 -15.89
C LYS A 142 13.82 8.35 -14.55
N TYR A 143 14.61 8.03 -13.53
CA TYR A 143 14.08 7.74 -12.19
C TYR A 143 13.41 8.96 -11.57
N ARG A 144 14.10 10.12 -11.60
CA ARG A 144 13.56 11.38 -11.08
C ARG A 144 12.26 11.76 -11.76
N GLY A 145 12.20 11.66 -13.09
CA GLY A 145 10.98 11.93 -13.84
C GLY A 145 9.81 11.03 -13.44
N ARG A 146 10.05 9.74 -13.18
CA ARG A 146 9.01 8.82 -12.67
C ARG A 146 8.53 9.22 -11.28
N VAL A 147 9.44 9.54 -10.36
CA VAL A 147 9.09 9.95 -8.98
C VAL A 147 8.27 11.24 -8.98
N HIS A 148 8.72 12.25 -9.71
CA HIS A 148 8.07 13.56 -9.74
C HIS A 148 6.74 13.56 -10.49
N SER A 149 6.57 12.67 -11.47
CA SER A 149 5.30 12.51 -12.20
C SER A 149 4.29 11.57 -11.51
N PHE A 150 4.63 11.01 -10.35
CA PHE A 150 3.76 10.10 -9.62
C PHE A 150 2.79 10.88 -8.71
N PRO A 151 1.46 10.74 -8.91
CA PRO A 151 0.43 11.54 -8.25
C PRO A 151 0.06 10.98 -6.86
N PHE A 152 1.05 10.70 -6.01
CA PHE A 152 0.85 10.01 -4.73
C PHE A 152 -0.23 10.66 -3.84
N TYR A 153 -0.16 11.99 -3.71
CA TYR A 153 -1.16 12.76 -2.94
C TYR A 153 -2.57 12.57 -3.50
N GLN A 154 -2.74 12.83 -4.80
CA GLN A 154 -4.04 12.70 -5.47
C GLN A 154 -4.65 11.30 -5.32
N ILE A 155 -3.88 10.23 -5.51
CA ILE A 155 -4.42 8.87 -5.39
C ILE A 155 -4.77 8.52 -3.94
N THR A 156 -3.97 8.96 -2.98
CA THR A 156 -4.22 8.73 -1.54
C THR A 156 -5.51 9.42 -1.11
N GLU A 157 -5.67 10.70 -1.45
CA GLU A 157 -6.91 11.45 -1.16
C GLU A 157 -8.10 10.82 -1.89
N ASN A 158 -7.90 10.40 -3.14
CA ASN A 158 -8.93 9.72 -3.91
C ASN A 158 -9.38 8.38 -3.29
N ILE A 159 -8.47 7.65 -2.64
CA ILE A 159 -8.81 6.41 -1.93
C ILE A 159 -9.60 6.76 -0.66
N LYS A 160 -9.09 7.67 0.16
CA LYS A 160 -9.73 8.07 1.42
C LYS A 160 -11.18 8.51 1.21
N TYR A 161 -11.42 9.48 0.33
CA TYR A 161 -12.77 10.02 0.17
C TYR A 161 -13.73 8.97 -0.39
N LYS A 162 -13.29 8.14 -1.34
CA LYS A 162 -14.17 7.12 -1.93
C LYS A 162 -14.49 5.98 -0.98
N CYS A 163 -13.53 5.58 -0.15
CA CYS A 163 -13.78 4.56 0.86
C CYS A 163 -14.68 5.10 1.97
N ASN A 164 -14.52 6.37 2.35
CA ASN A 164 -15.43 7.05 3.26
C ASN A 164 -16.87 7.07 2.70
N ILE A 165 -17.06 7.50 1.44
CA ILE A 165 -18.37 7.43 0.76
C ILE A 165 -18.93 5.99 0.73
N ALA A 166 -18.08 4.98 0.59
CA ALA A 166 -18.50 3.58 0.62
C ALA A 166 -18.89 3.06 2.02
N GLY A 167 -18.76 3.87 3.07
CA GLY A 167 -19.13 3.53 4.44
C GLY A 167 -17.97 3.09 5.34
N VAL A 168 -16.72 3.25 4.90
CA VAL A 168 -15.55 2.99 5.77
C VAL A 168 -15.31 4.19 6.67
N ASP A 169 -15.36 3.98 7.99
CA ASP A 169 -15.05 5.00 8.99
C ASP A 169 -13.70 5.69 8.72
N GLU A 170 -13.67 7.03 8.77
CA GLU A 170 -12.46 7.81 8.49
C GLU A 170 -11.29 7.44 9.42
N LYS A 171 -11.57 7.18 10.70
CA LYS A 171 -10.59 6.69 11.70
C LYS A 171 -9.92 5.37 11.29
N ASN A 172 -10.60 4.56 10.45
CA ASN A 172 -10.12 3.26 10.01
C ASN A 172 -9.25 3.37 8.75
N ILE A 173 -9.11 4.55 8.16
CA ILE A 173 -8.26 4.81 6.98
C ILE A 173 -6.98 5.52 7.43
N CYS A 174 -5.83 4.84 7.32
CA CYS A 174 -4.55 5.34 7.80
C CYS A 174 -3.44 5.27 6.76
N ASN A 175 -2.59 6.29 6.76
CA ASN A 175 -1.32 6.28 6.04
C ASN A 175 -0.23 5.60 6.88
N ILE A 176 0.44 4.59 6.33
CA ILE A 176 1.51 3.82 6.97
C ILE A 176 2.85 4.10 6.31
N SER A 177 3.89 4.37 7.09
CA SER A 177 5.23 4.58 6.52
C SER A 177 5.77 3.30 5.89
N GLU A 178 6.19 3.39 4.63
CA GLU A 178 6.80 2.30 3.86
C GLU A 178 8.30 2.08 4.15
N SER A 179 8.88 2.80 5.11
CA SER A 179 10.30 2.65 5.42
C SER A 179 10.61 1.18 5.75
N TRP A 180 11.47 0.53 4.96
CA TRP A 180 11.84 -0.89 5.09
C TRP A 180 10.78 -1.95 4.73
N THR A 181 9.53 -1.59 4.37
CA THR A 181 8.51 -2.60 3.98
C THR A 181 8.90 -3.39 2.74
N SER A 182 9.74 -2.80 1.89
CA SER A 182 10.29 -3.39 0.66
C SER A 182 11.46 -4.36 0.89
N LYS A 183 12.07 -4.35 2.08
CA LYS A 183 13.24 -5.17 2.46
C LYS A 183 12.94 -6.18 3.57
N THR A 184 11.87 -5.99 4.32
CA THR A 184 11.48 -6.90 5.39
C THR A 184 10.65 -8.07 4.85
N CYS A 185 11.00 -9.29 5.21
CA CYS A 185 10.18 -10.47 4.92
C CYS A 185 8.92 -10.45 5.80
N HIS A 186 7.74 -10.53 5.19
CA HIS A 186 6.48 -10.53 5.96
C HIS A 186 6.27 -11.78 6.83
N LYS A 187 6.97 -12.89 6.54
CA LYS A 187 6.83 -14.16 7.27
C LYS A 187 7.72 -14.22 8.51
N CYS A 188 8.98 -13.82 8.40
CA CYS A 188 9.98 -13.98 9.47
C CYS A 188 10.59 -12.66 9.97
N ASP A 189 10.11 -11.51 9.49
CA ASP A 189 10.60 -10.16 9.83
C ASP A 189 12.10 -9.91 9.48
N SER A 190 12.79 -10.86 8.84
CA SER A 190 14.19 -10.69 8.42
C SER A 190 14.34 -9.61 7.36
N ILE A 191 15.42 -8.83 7.47
CA ILE A 191 15.87 -7.86 6.45
C ILE A 191 16.91 -8.44 5.48
N ASN A 192 17.39 -9.66 5.74
CA ASN A 192 18.32 -10.37 4.88
C ASN A 192 17.58 -10.97 3.67
N THR A 193 17.30 -10.09 2.71
CA THR A 193 16.44 -10.38 1.58
C THR A 193 17.07 -9.86 0.30
N ILE A 194 16.78 -10.55 -0.80
CA ILE A 194 17.25 -10.17 -2.13
C ILE A 194 16.06 -9.92 -3.04
N ARG A 195 16.25 -9.01 -3.99
CA ARG A 195 15.30 -8.80 -5.09
C ARG A 195 15.98 -9.25 -6.38
N LEU A 196 15.59 -10.43 -6.87
CA LEU A 196 16.09 -10.98 -8.13
C LEU A 196 15.58 -10.17 -9.34
N SER A 197 14.41 -9.56 -9.20
CA SER A 197 13.85 -8.62 -10.18
C SER A 197 13.02 -7.55 -9.45
N GLN A 198 12.42 -6.61 -10.18
CA GLN A 198 11.51 -5.63 -9.56
C GLN A 198 10.31 -6.30 -8.90
N ALA A 199 9.84 -7.43 -9.45
CA ALA A 199 8.68 -8.17 -8.97
C ALA A 199 9.03 -9.36 -8.06
N SER A 200 10.26 -9.89 -8.11
CA SER A 200 10.67 -11.06 -7.32
C SER A 200 11.41 -10.66 -6.05
N PHE A 201 10.99 -11.24 -4.93
CA PHE A 201 11.57 -11.05 -3.60
C PHE A 201 11.86 -12.42 -2.98
N ARG A 202 13.08 -12.65 -2.51
CA ARG A 202 13.49 -13.87 -1.80
C ARG A 202 14.06 -13.50 -0.42
N CYS A 203 13.58 -14.17 0.63
CA CYS A 203 14.18 -14.08 1.95
C CYS A 203 15.26 -15.14 2.09
N LEU A 204 16.46 -14.76 2.53
CA LEU A 204 17.59 -15.67 2.70
C LEU A 204 17.59 -16.39 4.06
N ASN A 205 16.78 -15.94 5.03
CA ASN A 205 16.68 -16.60 6.33
C ASN A 205 15.61 -17.69 6.36
N CYS A 206 14.47 -17.46 5.71
CA CYS A 206 13.36 -18.43 5.69
C CYS A 206 13.13 -19.06 4.31
N ASN A 207 14.01 -18.77 3.34
CA ASN A 207 13.99 -19.28 1.97
C ASN A 207 12.66 -19.12 1.22
N CYS A 208 11.83 -18.17 1.63
CA CYS A 208 10.56 -17.94 0.98
C CYS A 208 10.69 -16.95 -0.17
N GLU A 209 9.95 -17.22 -1.24
CA GLU A 209 9.86 -16.37 -2.42
C GLU A 209 8.46 -15.82 -2.60
N TYR A 210 8.38 -14.53 -2.90
CA TYR A 210 7.12 -13.81 -3.02
C TYR A 210 7.19 -12.78 -4.15
N ASN A 211 6.02 -12.32 -4.58
CA ASN A 211 5.95 -11.06 -5.29
C ASN A 211 6.31 -9.89 -4.34
N ALA A 212 7.20 -9.01 -4.77
CA ALA A 212 7.72 -7.90 -3.97
C ALA A 212 6.64 -6.89 -3.54
N ASP A 213 5.68 -6.60 -4.43
CA ASP A 213 4.57 -5.67 -4.16
C ASP A 213 3.55 -6.31 -3.19
N VAL A 214 3.35 -7.63 -3.28
CA VAL A 214 2.52 -8.39 -2.32
C VAL A 214 3.15 -8.39 -0.93
N ASN A 215 4.46 -8.68 -0.85
CA ASN A 215 5.19 -8.61 0.42
C ASN A 215 5.12 -7.21 1.03
N GLY A 216 5.25 -6.17 0.20
CA GLY A 216 5.08 -4.77 0.59
C GLY A 216 3.68 -4.49 1.18
N ALA A 217 2.63 -4.88 0.47
CA ALA A 217 1.25 -4.71 0.89
C ALA A 217 0.92 -5.46 2.20
N ILE A 218 1.41 -6.70 2.37
CA ILE A 218 1.26 -7.45 3.63
C ILE A 218 1.94 -6.71 4.78
N ASN A 219 3.19 -6.25 4.58
CA ASN A 219 3.92 -5.51 5.60
C ASN A 219 3.21 -4.21 6.00
N ILE A 220 2.56 -3.52 5.04
CA ILE A 220 1.75 -2.33 5.31
C ILE A 220 0.56 -2.69 6.22
N ALA A 221 -0.19 -3.74 5.90
CA ALA A 221 -1.30 -4.21 6.71
C ALA A 221 -0.85 -4.65 8.12
N LEU A 222 0.21 -5.45 8.22
CA LEU A 222 0.75 -5.91 9.50
C LEU A 222 1.24 -4.73 10.38
N ARG A 223 1.81 -3.69 9.78
CA ARG A 223 2.20 -2.48 10.51
C ARG A 223 1.00 -1.68 11.02
N TYR A 224 -0.06 -1.61 10.23
CA TYR A 224 -1.32 -1.01 10.68
C TYR A 224 -1.85 -1.75 11.91
N ILE A 225 -1.95 -3.08 11.81
CA ILE A 225 -2.38 -3.96 12.91
C ILE A 225 -1.51 -3.70 14.15
N LYS A 226 -0.18 -3.80 14.02
CA LYS A 226 0.75 -3.53 15.14
C LYS A 226 0.53 -2.15 15.77
N ARG A 227 0.24 -1.10 14.98
CA ARG A 227 0.02 0.26 15.50
C ARG A 227 -1.30 0.44 16.22
N GLN A 228 -2.40 -0.04 15.64
CA GLN A 228 -3.72 0.16 16.21
C GLN A 228 -3.95 -0.73 17.44
N PHE A 229 -3.55 -1.99 17.39
CA PHE A 229 -3.83 -2.92 18.48
C PHE A 229 -2.84 -2.82 19.65
N VAL A 230 -1.62 -2.29 19.45
CA VAL A 230 -0.74 -1.90 20.57
C VAL A 230 -1.28 -0.65 21.28
N LYS A 231 -1.79 0.33 20.54
CA LYS A 231 -2.46 1.49 21.14
C LYS A 231 -3.69 1.08 21.93
N GLU A 232 -4.52 0.20 21.37
CA GLU A 232 -5.73 -0.28 22.04
C GLU A 232 -5.40 -1.14 23.26
N SER A 233 -4.42 -2.04 23.17
CA SER A 233 -3.93 -2.82 24.31
C SER A 233 -3.38 -1.92 25.41
N ASN A 234 -2.61 -0.89 25.07
CA ASN A 234 -2.10 0.09 26.04
C ASN A 234 -3.21 0.96 26.61
N ARG A 235 -4.26 1.28 25.82
CA ARG A 235 -5.42 2.04 26.25
C ARG A 235 -6.28 1.24 27.23
N ILE A 236 -6.52 -0.04 26.95
CA ILE A 236 -7.17 -0.99 27.87
C ILE A 236 -6.34 -1.16 29.13
N LYS A 237 -5.01 -1.33 29.01
CA LYS A 237 -4.11 -1.45 30.16
C LYS A 237 -4.12 -0.18 31.02
N MET A 238 -4.19 1.00 30.40
CA MET A 238 -4.36 2.28 31.09
C MET A 238 -5.73 2.38 31.76
N ILE A 239 -6.84 2.09 31.07
CA ILE A 239 -8.18 2.10 31.67
C ILE A 239 -8.23 1.14 32.88
N TYR A 240 -7.68 -0.06 32.75
CA TYR A 240 -7.61 -1.04 33.84
C TYR A 240 -6.76 -0.54 35.02
N LEU A 241 -5.61 0.09 34.75
CA LEU A 241 -4.77 0.74 35.76
C LEU A 241 -5.47 1.94 36.45
N PHE A 242 -6.28 2.71 35.73
CA PHE A 242 -7.04 3.83 36.28
C PHE A 242 -8.27 3.38 37.07
N SER A 243 -8.97 2.32 36.62
CA SER A 243 -10.09 1.73 37.36
C SER A 243 -9.63 1.08 38.67
N ASN A 244 -8.46 0.42 38.68
CA ASN A 244 -7.90 -0.17 39.91
C ASN A 244 -7.24 0.85 40.85
N LYS A 245 -6.95 2.07 40.39
CA LYS A 245 -6.45 3.17 41.25
C LYS A 245 -7.53 3.81 42.11
N LYS A 246 -8.82 3.64 41.77
CA LYS A 246 -9.93 4.14 42.61
C LYS A 246 -10.28 3.20 43.77
N SER A 247 -9.76 1.98 43.79
CA SER A 247 -10.11 0.94 44.77
C SER A 247 -8.93 0.37 45.54
N ALA A 248 -7.69 0.83 45.31
CA ALA A 248 -6.52 0.36 46.03
C ALA A 248 -5.74 1.53 46.63
N GLY A 249 -5.98 1.78 47.91
CA GLY A 249 -4.95 2.31 48.78
C GLY A 249 -3.86 1.26 48.97
N LEU A 250 -2.61 1.72 48.93
CA LEU A 250 -1.38 1.08 49.43
C LEU A 250 -0.64 0.04 48.57
N SER A 251 0.67 0.30 48.51
CA SER A 251 1.85 -0.54 48.22
C SER A 251 1.92 -1.36 46.92
N ASN A 252 2.78 -0.87 46.02
CA ASN A 252 3.52 -1.60 45.00
C ASN A 252 4.19 -2.86 45.58
N PRO A 253 4.20 -4.00 44.86
CA PRO A 253 5.51 -4.49 44.43
C PRO A 253 5.55 -5.27 43.09
N PHE A 254 6.79 -5.41 42.62
CA PHE A 254 7.33 -6.56 41.87
C PHE A 254 7.24 -6.57 40.33
N TRP A 255 8.29 -6.00 39.72
CA TRP A 255 8.81 -6.45 38.43
C TRP A 255 9.75 -7.62 38.65
N THR A 256 9.44 -8.81 38.14
CA THR A 256 10.47 -9.82 37.83
C THR A 256 10.09 -10.63 36.59
N LEU A 257 10.97 -10.53 35.59
CA LEU A 257 11.34 -11.48 34.52
C LEU A 257 10.25 -12.26 33.77
N LEU A 258 10.33 -12.18 32.43
CA LEU A 258 10.45 -13.37 31.57
C LEU A 258 11.01 -12.97 30.20
N ASN A 259 12.31 -13.25 30.02
CA ASN A 259 12.92 -13.53 28.72
C ASN A 259 12.22 -14.74 28.09
N PRO A 260 12.07 -14.77 26.76
CA PRO A 260 12.27 -16.03 26.06
C PRO A 260 13.28 -15.85 24.94
N GLN A 261 14.48 -16.41 25.16
CA GLN A 261 15.22 -16.98 24.05
C GLN A 261 14.39 -18.16 23.52
N GLY A 262 14.02 -18.08 22.25
CA GLY A 262 13.28 -19.14 21.56
C GLY A 262 13.54 -19.03 20.08
N LYS A 263 14.64 -19.65 19.63
CA LYS A 263 14.89 -19.94 18.21
C LYS A 263 13.86 -20.98 17.76
N GLY A 264 12.69 -20.53 17.33
CA GLY A 264 11.72 -21.37 16.66
C GLY A 264 12.09 -21.49 15.18
N SER A 265 12.52 -22.67 14.76
CA SER A 265 12.61 -23.04 13.35
C SER A 265 11.25 -22.86 12.68
N SER A 266 11.17 -21.93 11.72
CA SER A 266 9.97 -21.71 10.91
C SER A 266 9.61 -22.99 10.15
N PRO A 267 8.33 -23.38 10.07
CA PRO A 267 7.94 -24.55 9.28
C PRO A 267 8.25 -24.35 7.78
N PRO A 268 8.61 -25.44 7.06
CA PRO A 268 8.93 -25.40 5.64
C PRO A 268 7.74 -24.95 4.80
N CYS A 269 8.06 -24.39 3.63
CA CYS A 269 7.11 -23.76 2.70
C CYS A 269 6.17 -24.76 2.04
N ASN A 270 5.05 -25.08 2.69
CA ASN A 270 3.88 -25.65 2.01
C ASN A 270 2.69 -24.69 2.15
N GLU A 271 2.73 -23.58 1.40
CA GLU A 271 1.50 -22.89 1.00
C GLU A 271 1.32 -23.19 -0.49
N SER A 272 0.72 -24.35 -0.77
CA SER A 272 0.06 -24.62 -2.05
C SER A 272 -0.82 -23.42 -2.38
N THR A 273 -0.58 -22.84 -3.54
CA THR A 273 -1.30 -21.73 -4.15
C THR A 273 -2.78 -22.07 -4.34
N GLY A 274 -3.57 -22.02 -3.27
CA GLY A 274 -5.02 -21.85 -3.30
C GLY A 274 -5.38 -20.38 -3.44
N ALA A 275 -4.69 -19.65 -4.33
CA ALA A 275 -5.05 -18.28 -4.64
C ALA A 275 -6.26 -18.34 -5.58
N ASN A 276 -7.47 -18.15 -5.04
CA ASN A 276 -8.60 -17.77 -5.87
C ASN A 276 -8.28 -16.40 -6.50
N LEU A 277 -7.69 -16.43 -7.70
CA LEU A 277 -7.46 -15.27 -8.55
C LEU A 277 -8.81 -14.75 -9.02
N ALA A 278 -9.39 -13.80 -8.29
CA ALA A 278 -10.49 -13.00 -8.82
C ALA A 278 -9.91 -11.98 -9.82
N HIS A 279 -9.83 -12.36 -11.09
CA HIS A 279 -9.70 -11.41 -12.19
C HIS A 279 -11.04 -10.69 -12.35
N LEU A 280 -11.20 -9.50 -11.75
CA LEU A 280 -12.30 -8.61 -12.12
C LEU A 280 -12.04 -8.08 -13.54
N LYS A 281 -12.61 -8.76 -14.54
CA LYS A 281 -12.84 -8.18 -15.87
C LYS A 281 -13.99 -7.19 -15.71
N VAL A 282 -13.77 -5.96 -16.20
CA VAL A 282 -14.82 -4.95 -16.34
C VAL A 282 -15.66 -5.40 -17.53
N GLU A 283 -16.83 -5.98 -17.28
CA GLU A 283 -17.87 -6.09 -18.31
C GLU A 283 -18.70 -4.81 -18.28
N ASP A 284 -18.80 -4.17 -19.44
CA ASP A 284 -19.54 -2.93 -19.67
C ASP A 284 -21.05 -3.18 -19.51
N ALA A 285 -21.59 -2.91 -18.31
CA ALA A 285 -23.03 -2.77 -18.12
C ALA A 285 -23.50 -1.39 -18.61
N ARG A 286 -23.71 -1.27 -19.92
CA ARG A 286 -24.61 -0.28 -20.53
C ARG A 286 -25.71 -1.05 -21.27
N LYS A 287 -26.90 -1.06 -20.69
CA LYS A 287 -28.25 -1.17 -21.31
C LYS A 287 -29.25 -1.47 -20.19
N VAL A 288 -29.85 -0.42 -19.62
CA VAL A 288 -31.27 -0.03 -19.74
C VAL A 288 -31.30 1.47 -19.54
#